data_AF-A0A962EF98-F1
#
_entry.id   AF-A0A962EF98-F1
#
_cell.length_a   1.000
_cell.length_b   1.000
_cell.length_c   1.000
_cell.angle_alpha   90.00
_cell.angle_beta   90.00
_cell.angle_gamma   90.00
#
_symmetry.space_group_name_H-M   'P 1'
#
loop_
_entity.id
_entity.type
_entity.pdbx_description
1 polymer ?
#
loop_
_entity_poly.entity_id
_entity_poly.type
_entity_poly.pdbx_seq_one_letter_code
_entity_poly.pdbx_strand_id
1 'polypeptide(L)'
;FTVAGALMTLRYALSQRRSGVAVRAEQHTAGLEAATRSDYSIMAVLAATMVWVIWGVTQRAYYLPELAAQFFAMGLAAGVISWMARRPGISANVLAEAFRAGAAQMLPVVLIVALAKGLILLLGGTDPSQASVLNTLLYHLGHALEGLPASLAAWLMLVVQSGINFLVPSGSGQAALTMPVMAPLGDLLGVSRQVAVLAFQLGDGLTNLLVPTSAMLMGVLGAARIDWLTWARFIIRWLAWMMTLASAFVVGAVWVGFA
;
A
#
# COMPACT_ATOMS: atom_id res chain seq x y z
N PHE A 1 6.80 3.49 -12.19
CA PHE A 1 6.89 2.12 -11.65
C PHE A 1 5.93 1.16 -12.36
N THR A 2 4.61 1.37 -12.35
CA THR A 2 3.62 0.49 -13.01
C THR A 2 3.91 0.22 -14.48
N VAL A 3 4.22 1.26 -15.26
CA VAL A 3 4.60 1.12 -16.67
C VAL A 3 5.85 0.24 -16.85
N ALA A 4 6.87 0.42 -16.00
CA ALA A 4 8.09 -0.39 -16.06
C ALA A 4 7.81 -1.87 -15.74
N GLY A 5 6.94 -2.14 -14.76
CA GLY A 5 6.46 -3.49 -14.46
C GLY A 5 5.69 -4.10 -15.65
N ALA A 6 4.71 -3.38 -16.18
CA ALA A 6 3.92 -3.84 -17.33
C ALA A 6 4.79 -4.12 -18.57
N LEU A 7 5.78 -3.26 -18.84
CA LEU A 7 6.74 -3.45 -19.92
C LEU A 7 7.63 -4.68 -19.69
N MET A 8 8.10 -4.93 -18.47
CA MET A 8 8.85 -6.15 -18.14
C MET A 8 8.00 -7.39 -18.41
N THR A 9 6.77 -7.42 -17.89
CA THR A 9 5.85 -8.54 -18.09
C THR A 9 5.56 -8.78 -19.56
N LEU A 10 5.29 -7.71 -20.32
CA LEU A 10 5.03 -7.79 -21.76
C LEU A 10 6.26 -8.30 -22.53
N ARG A 11 7.45 -7.74 -22.26
CA ARG A 11 8.70 -8.20 -22.91
C ARG A 11 9.01 -9.65 -22.60
N TYR A 12 8.82 -10.08 -21.36
CA TYR A 12 9.04 -11.46 -20.95
C TYR A 12 8.03 -12.43 -21.59
N ALA A 13 6.74 -12.05 -21.61
CA ALA A 13 5.70 -12.83 -22.28
C ALA A 13 5.96 -12.96 -23.79
N LEU A 14 6.41 -11.88 -24.44
CA LEU A 14 6.77 -11.89 -25.86
C LEU A 14 8.03 -12.73 -26.13
N SER A 15 9.02 -12.72 -25.24
CA SER A 15 10.20 -13.59 -25.38
C SER A 15 9.84 -15.06 -25.26
N GLN A 16 8.97 -15.43 -24.31
CA GLN A 16 8.50 -16.81 -24.12
C GLN A 16 7.67 -17.32 -25.31
N ARG A 17 6.83 -16.45 -25.91
CA ARG A 17 6.09 -16.78 -27.16
C ARG A 17 7.01 -17.09 -28.34
N ARG A 18 8.15 -16.41 -28.44
CA ARG A 18 9.15 -16.66 -29.49
C ARG A 18 9.95 -17.95 -29.25
N SER A 19 10.09 -18.38 -28.00
CA SER A 19 10.82 -19.61 -27.63
C SER A 19 10.02 -20.91 -27.84
N GLY A 20 8.81 -20.85 -28.41
CA GLY A 20 8.01 -22.04 -28.75
C GLY A 20 7.40 -22.79 -27.56
N VAL A 21 7.56 -22.30 -26.32
CA VAL A 21 6.91 -22.86 -25.13
C VAL A 21 5.45 -22.39 -25.14
N ALA A 22 4.61 -23.11 -25.88
CA ALA A 22 3.17 -22.94 -25.82
C ALA A 22 2.69 -23.46 -24.45
N VAL A 23 2.66 -22.59 -23.45
CA VAL A 23 1.87 -22.83 -22.24
C VAL A 23 0.43 -22.92 -22.71
N ARG A 24 -0.10 -24.14 -22.73
CA ARG A 24 -1.52 -24.41 -22.93
C ARG A 24 -2.22 -23.84 -21.70
N ALA A 25 -2.58 -22.56 -21.76
CA ALA A 25 -3.51 -22.00 -20.81
C ALA A 25 -4.78 -22.83 -20.98
N GLU A 26 -5.13 -23.63 -19.97
CA GLU A 26 -6.51 -24.04 -19.81
C GLU A 26 -7.29 -22.73 -19.69
N GLN A 27 -7.86 -22.29 -20.80
CA GLN A 27 -8.85 -21.24 -20.80
C GLN A 27 -10.03 -21.83 -20.03
N HIS A 28 -10.07 -21.58 -18.73
CA HIS A 28 -11.34 -21.49 -18.04
C HIS A 28 -12.05 -20.31 -18.71
N THR A 29 -12.73 -20.57 -19.81
CA THR A 29 -13.74 -19.68 -20.38
C THR A 29 -14.89 -19.69 -19.40
N ALA A 30 -14.71 -19.05 -18.24
CA ALA A 30 -15.83 -18.51 -17.51
C ALA A 30 -16.54 -17.62 -18.53
N GLY A 31 -17.73 -18.04 -18.97
CA GLY A 31 -18.52 -17.27 -19.93
C GLY A 31 -18.59 -15.84 -19.41
N LEU A 32 -17.99 -14.91 -20.15
CA LEU A 32 -18.09 -13.49 -19.83
C LEU A 32 -19.55 -13.09 -20.10
N GLU A 33 -20.41 -13.30 -19.10
CA GLU A 33 -21.77 -12.77 -19.13
C GLU A 33 -21.68 -11.26 -19.34
N ALA A 34 -22.47 -10.75 -20.29
CA ALA A 34 -22.47 -9.33 -20.59
C ALA A 34 -22.83 -8.52 -19.33
N ALA A 35 -22.03 -7.50 -19.04
CA ALA A 35 -22.25 -6.63 -17.89
C ALA A 35 -23.69 -6.08 -17.87
N THR A 36 -24.38 -6.27 -16.75
CA THR A 36 -25.77 -5.83 -16.60
C THR A 36 -25.82 -4.33 -16.36
N ARG A 37 -26.96 -3.67 -16.61
CA ARG A 37 -27.19 -2.25 -16.25
C ARG A 37 -26.83 -1.93 -14.79
N SER A 38 -27.03 -2.88 -13.87
CA SER A 38 -26.62 -2.76 -12.47
C SER A 38 -25.10 -2.64 -12.29
N ASP A 39 -24.29 -3.39 -13.06
CA ASP A 39 -22.83 -3.30 -12.98
C ASP A 39 -22.36 -1.91 -13.40
N TYR A 40 -22.90 -1.39 -14.51
CA TYR A 40 -22.61 -0.03 -14.96
C TYR A 40 -22.99 1.02 -13.91
N SER A 41 -24.13 0.86 -13.22
CA SER A 41 -24.51 1.78 -12.16
C SER A 41 -23.62 1.70 -10.92
N ILE A 42 -23.15 0.51 -10.54
CA ILE A 42 -22.20 0.33 -9.44
C ILE A 42 -20.84 0.95 -9.80
N MET A 43 -20.38 0.76 -11.05
CA MET A 43 -19.18 1.41 -11.56
C MET A 43 -19.32 2.93 -11.60
N ALA A 44 -20.49 3.46 -11.95
CA ALA A 44 -20.76 4.89 -11.89
C ALA A 44 -20.72 5.42 -10.44
N VAL A 45 -21.28 4.69 -9.46
CA VAL A 45 -21.17 5.03 -8.03
C VAL A 45 -19.73 5.01 -7.55
N LEU A 46 -18.94 4.02 -7.96
CA LEU A 46 -17.51 3.95 -7.65
C LEU A 46 -16.77 5.17 -8.22
N ALA A 47 -17.00 5.50 -9.49
CA ALA A 47 -16.38 6.65 -10.15
C ALA A 47 -16.79 7.98 -9.48
N ALA A 48 -18.08 8.15 -9.18
CA ALA A 48 -18.59 9.32 -8.48
C ALA A 48 -18.00 9.47 -7.07
N THR A 49 -17.87 8.35 -6.35
CA THR A 49 -17.19 8.34 -5.04
C THR A 49 -15.72 8.75 -5.17
N MET A 50 -15.00 8.32 -6.22
CA MET A 50 -13.61 8.78 -6.42
C MET A 50 -13.51 10.28 -6.66
N VAL A 51 -14.41 10.85 -7.47
CA VAL A 51 -14.48 12.31 -7.65
C VAL A 51 -14.78 12.98 -6.31
N TRP A 52 -15.70 12.43 -5.52
CA TRP A 52 -16.08 12.96 -4.21
C TRP A 52 -14.94 12.88 -3.19
N VAL A 53 -14.14 11.80 -3.19
CA VAL A 53 -12.94 11.65 -2.35
C VAL A 53 -11.90 12.69 -2.72
N ILE A 54 -11.58 12.84 -4.02
CA ILE A 54 -10.59 13.83 -4.49
C ILE A 54 -11.03 15.24 -4.11
N TRP A 55 -12.28 15.61 -4.35
CA TRP A 55 -12.82 16.90 -3.95
C TRP A 55 -12.82 17.08 -2.42
N GLY A 56 -13.20 16.05 -1.67
CA GLY A 56 -13.24 16.08 -0.20
C GLY A 56 -11.86 16.33 0.40
N VAL A 57 -10.83 15.63 -0.08
CA VAL A 57 -9.46 15.82 0.40
C VAL A 57 -8.91 17.18 -0.02
N THR A 58 -9.10 17.58 -1.28
CA THR A 58 -8.46 18.80 -1.82
C THR A 58 -9.13 20.10 -1.41
N GLN A 59 -10.47 20.13 -1.30
CA GLN A 59 -11.23 21.37 -1.03
C GLN A 59 -11.75 21.44 0.39
N ARG A 60 -12.09 20.30 1.00
CA ARG A 60 -12.69 20.24 2.34
C ARG A 60 -11.72 19.74 3.41
N ALA A 61 -10.49 19.39 3.03
CA ALA A 61 -9.49 18.81 3.92
C ALA A 61 -10.02 17.58 4.69
N TYR A 62 -10.86 16.77 4.05
CA TYR A 62 -11.39 15.54 4.64
C TYR A 62 -10.24 14.62 5.07
N TYR A 63 -10.40 14.05 6.26
CA TYR A 63 -9.42 13.17 6.84
C TYR A 63 -10.01 11.76 7.04
N LEU A 64 -9.39 10.94 7.90
CA LEU A 64 -9.75 9.53 8.05
C LEU A 64 -11.25 9.29 8.34
N PRO A 65 -11.93 10.03 9.25
CA PRO A 65 -13.35 9.78 9.52
C PRO A 65 -14.25 10.06 8.32
N GLU A 66 -14.03 11.17 7.62
CA GLU A 66 -14.84 11.56 6.47
C GLU A 66 -14.60 10.60 5.29
N LEU A 67 -13.34 10.23 5.03
CA LEU A 67 -13.00 9.24 4.01
C LEU A 67 -13.67 7.89 4.29
N ALA A 68 -13.61 7.42 5.54
CA ALA A 68 -14.28 6.18 5.94
C ALA A 68 -15.80 6.25 5.71
N ALA A 69 -16.44 7.39 6.03
CA ALA A 69 -17.86 7.60 5.78
C ALA A 69 -18.20 7.60 4.28
N GLN A 70 -17.37 8.18 3.43
CA GLN A 70 -17.54 8.17 1.97
C GLN A 70 -17.49 6.75 1.40
N PHE A 71 -16.49 5.94 1.79
CA PHE A 71 -16.39 4.55 1.36
C PHE A 71 -17.53 3.68 1.92
N PHE A 72 -17.98 3.94 3.14
CA PHE A 72 -19.15 3.27 3.71
C PHE A 72 -20.43 3.62 2.92
N ALA A 73 -20.64 4.90 2.62
CA ALA A 73 -21.77 5.36 1.81
C ALA A 73 -21.75 4.75 0.40
N MET A 74 -20.57 4.64 -0.22
CA MET A 74 -20.39 3.95 -1.51
C MET A 74 -20.78 2.48 -1.43
N GLY A 75 -20.31 1.75 -0.41
CA GLY A 75 -20.65 0.35 -0.20
C GLY A 75 -22.16 0.14 0.01
N LEU A 76 -22.78 1.01 0.80
CA LEU A 76 -24.23 1.00 1.04
C LEU A 76 -25.00 1.27 -0.25
N ALA A 77 -24.61 2.31 -1.02
CA ALA A 77 -25.24 2.64 -2.29
C ALA A 77 -25.12 1.50 -3.31
N ALA A 78 -23.94 0.88 -3.43
CA ALA A 78 -23.73 -0.28 -4.28
C ALA A 78 -24.59 -1.49 -3.86
N GLY A 79 -24.72 -1.72 -2.54
CA GLY A 79 -25.60 -2.75 -1.99
C GLY A 79 -27.08 -2.50 -2.30
N VAL A 80 -27.56 -1.27 -2.11
CA VAL A 80 -28.94 -0.86 -2.40
C VAL A 80 -29.26 -0.98 -3.89
N ILE A 81 -28.36 -0.54 -4.78
CA ILE A 81 -28.50 -0.72 -6.23
C ILE A 81 -28.61 -2.20 -6.60
N SER A 82 -27.73 -3.03 -6.03
CA SER A 82 -27.71 -4.48 -6.28
C SER A 82 -29.00 -5.17 -5.83
N TRP A 83 -29.55 -4.74 -4.70
CA TRP A 83 -30.82 -5.23 -4.16
C TRP A 83 -32.02 -4.76 -4.99
N MET A 84 -32.10 -3.48 -5.36
CA MET A 84 -33.19 -2.94 -6.19
C MET A 84 -33.20 -3.54 -7.60
N ALA A 85 -32.02 -3.83 -8.17
CA ALA A 85 -31.89 -4.52 -9.45
C ALA A 85 -32.33 -5.99 -9.41
N ARG A 86 -32.77 -6.50 -8.24
CA ARG A 86 -33.21 -7.87 -7.99
C ARG A 86 -32.23 -8.91 -8.54
N ARG A 87 -30.94 -8.69 -8.28
CA ARG A 87 -29.92 -9.64 -8.70
C ARG A 87 -30.19 -11.02 -8.10
N PRO A 88 -30.03 -12.10 -8.88
CA PRO A 88 -30.20 -13.45 -8.36
C PRO A 88 -29.29 -13.67 -7.15
N GLY A 89 -29.85 -14.15 -6.04
CA GLY A 89 -29.09 -14.46 -4.83
C GLY A 89 -28.74 -13.25 -3.94
N ILE A 90 -29.14 -12.01 -4.27
CA ILE A 90 -28.91 -10.85 -3.40
C ILE A 90 -30.14 -10.58 -2.54
N SER A 91 -29.99 -10.79 -1.23
CA SER A 91 -30.96 -10.39 -0.21
C SER A 91 -30.32 -9.41 0.78
N ALA A 92 -31.15 -8.74 1.59
CA ALA A 92 -30.65 -7.86 2.65
C ALA A 92 -29.71 -8.60 3.63
N ASN A 93 -30.00 -9.87 3.92
CA ASN A 93 -29.15 -10.71 4.78
C ASN A 93 -27.80 -11.00 4.12
N VAL A 94 -27.78 -11.24 2.81
CA VAL A 94 -26.53 -11.45 2.07
C VAL A 94 -25.67 -10.19 2.07
N LEU A 95 -26.29 -9.01 1.93
CA LEU A 95 -25.58 -7.73 2.03
C LEU A 95 -25.01 -7.51 3.44
N ALA A 96 -25.78 -7.80 4.48
CA ALA A 96 -25.32 -7.69 5.87
C ALA A 96 -24.18 -8.68 6.17
N GLU A 97 -24.27 -9.91 5.69
CA GLU A 97 -23.22 -10.91 5.86
C GLU A 97 -21.96 -10.53 5.07
N ALA A 98 -22.10 -9.97 3.87
CA ALA A 98 -20.96 -9.45 3.10
C ALA A 98 -20.25 -8.31 3.83
N PHE A 99 -21.00 -7.38 4.43
CA PHE A 99 -20.43 -6.31 5.26
C PHE A 99 -19.70 -6.87 6.49
N ARG A 100 -20.33 -7.80 7.21
CA ARG A 100 -19.73 -8.48 8.36
C ARG A 100 -18.45 -9.22 7.98
N ALA A 101 -18.46 -9.96 6.88
CA ALA A 101 -17.29 -10.68 6.38
C ALA A 101 -16.15 -9.72 6.00
N GLY A 102 -16.47 -8.60 5.34
CA GLY A 102 -15.48 -7.56 5.04
C GLY A 102 -14.89 -6.92 6.30
N ALA A 103 -15.74 -6.60 7.29
CA ALA A 103 -15.30 -6.07 8.58
C ALA A 103 -14.40 -7.05 9.35
N ALA A 104 -14.75 -8.35 9.35
CA ALA A 104 -13.96 -9.39 9.99
C ALA A 104 -12.56 -9.54 9.36
N GLN A 105 -12.43 -9.37 8.04
CA GLN A 105 -11.13 -9.40 7.36
C GLN A 105 -10.21 -8.24 7.77
N MET A 106 -10.77 -7.13 8.25
CA MET A 106 -9.99 -5.98 8.73
C MET A 106 -9.52 -6.14 10.19
N LEU A 107 -10.04 -7.12 10.94
CA LEU A 107 -9.72 -7.28 12.36
C LEU A 107 -8.20 -7.43 12.64
N PRO A 108 -7.43 -8.25 11.91
CA PRO A 108 -5.98 -8.34 12.12
C PRO A 108 -5.27 -7.00 11.91
N VAL A 109 -5.67 -6.24 10.89
CA VAL A 109 -5.09 -4.91 10.59
C VAL A 109 -5.40 -3.95 11.74
N VAL A 110 -6.67 -3.90 12.18
CA VAL A 110 -7.10 -3.01 13.27
C VAL A 110 -6.36 -3.31 14.57
N LEU A 111 -6.13 -4.58 14.91
CA LEU A 111 -5.38 -4.97 16.11
C LEU A 111 -3.93 -4.49 16.06
N ILE A 112 -3.25 -4.63 14.91
CA ILE A 112 -1.87 -4.14 14.75
C ILE A 112 -1.81 -2.62 14.89
N VAL A 113 -2.73 -1.90 14.24
CA VAL A 113 -2.78 -0.43 14.33
C VAL A 113 -3.08 0.02 15.77
N ALA A 114 -3.99 -0.67 16.47
CA ALA A 114 -4.31 -0.39 17.86
C ALA A 114 -3.10 -0.62 18.80
N LEU A 115 -2.36 -1.72 18.61
CA LEU A 115 -1.15 -2.01 19.37
C LEU A 115 -0.03 -0.99 19.08
N ALA A 116 0.18 -0.64 17.82
CA ALA A 116 1.14 0.40 17.44
C ALA A 116 0.78 1.75 18.09
N LYS A 117 -0.50 2.13 18.08
CA LYS A 117 -0.97 3.33 18.76
C LYS A 117 -0.83 3.25 20.28
N GLY A 118 -1.06 2.09 20.87
CA GLY A 118 -0.80 1.83 22.28
C GLY A 118 0.67 2.00 22.65
N LEU A 119 1.59 1.53 21.81
CA LEU A 119 3.03 1.72 21.99
C LEU A 119 3.43 3.19 21.95
N ILE A 120 2.89 3.98 21.01
CA ILE A 120 3.11 5.44 20.96
C ILE A 120 2.67 6.10 22.26
N LEU A 121 1.49 5.74 22.78
CA LEU A 121 0.99 6.28 24.04
C LEU A 121 1.89 5.89 25.23
N LEU A 122 2.37 4.64 25.26
CA LEU A 122 3.29 4.13 26.28
C LEU A 122 4.65 4.84 26.24
N LEU A 123 5.12 5.23 25.05
CA LEU A 123 6.33 6.03 24.87
C LEU A 123 6.15 7.51 25.26
N GLY A 124 4.96 7.92 25.71
CA GLY A 124 4.64 9.27 26.17
C GLY A 124 4.03 10.17 25.09
N GLY A 125 3.49 9.60 24.02
CA GLY A 125 2.79 10.33 22.96
C GLY A 125 3.70 10.95 21.91
N THR A 126 3.10 11.67 20.97
CA THR A 126 3.79 12.35 19.83
C THR A 126 3.96 13.85 20.03
N ASP A 127 3.52 14.38 21.18
CA ASP A 127 3.64 15.79 21.49
C ASP A 127 5.12 16.14 21.73
N PRO A 128 5.74 16.97 20.88
CA PRO A 128 7.15 17.33 21.02
C PRO A 128 7.42 18.23 22.24
N SER A 129 6.37 18.83 22.83
CA SER A 129 6.50 19.73 23.97
C SER A 129 6.58 19.00 25.32
N GLN A 130 6.35 17.70 25.35
CA GLN A 130 6.34 16.90 26.58
C GLN A 130 7.58 16.00 26.68
N ALA A 131 8.07 15.80 27.91
CA ALA A 131 9.14 14.83 28.13
C ALA A 131 8.61 13.41 27.91
N SER A 132 9.17 12.69 26.94
CA SER A 132 8.72 11.37 26.55
C SER A 132 9.89 10.51 26.08
N VAL A 133 9.76 9.19 26.18
CA VAL A 133 10.77 8.26 25.67
C VAL A 133 10.90 8.42 24.16
N LEU A 134 9.79 8.67 23.46
CA LEU A 134 9.80 8.94 22.02
C LEU A 134 10.65 10.17 21.69
N ASN A 135 10.47 11.28 22.41
CA ASN A 135 11.20 12.52 22.15
C ASN A 135 12.69 12.36 22.45
N THR A 136 13.07 11.63 23.50
CA THR A 136 14.48 11.30 23.78
C THR A 136 15.10 10.44 22.67
N LEU A 137 14.36 9.45 22.17
CA LEU A 137 14.81 8.61 21.05
C LEU A 137 14.96 9.42 19.76
N LEU A 138 13.99 10.29 19.45
CA LEU A 138 14.04 11.20 18.30
C LEU A 138 15.20 12.19 18.41
N TYR A 139 15.48 12.70 19.62
CA TYR A 139 16.63 13.58 19.87
C TYR A 139 17.96 12.88 19.55
N HIS A 140 18.17 11.66 20.07
CA HIS A 140 19.40 10.91 19.78
C HIS A 140 19.53 10.50 18.32
N LEU A 141 18.44 10.06 17.67
CA LEU A 141 18.45 9.74 16.24
C LEU A 141 18.69 10.97 15.37
N GLY A 142 18.04 12.10 15.70
CA GLY A 142 18.24 13.37 15.03
C GLY A 142 19.68 13.84 15.14
N HIS A 143 20.26 13.78 16.34
CA HIS A 143 21.66 14.16 16.58
C HIS A 143 22.66 13.23 15.90
N ALA A 144 22.41 11.91 15.89
CA ALA A 144 23.25 10.94 15.19
C ALA A 144 23.26 11.13 13.66
N LEU A 145 22.19 11.72 13.12
CA LEU A 145 22.01 12.00 11.70
C LEU A 145 22.19 13.49 11.38
N GLU A 146 22.62 14.29 12.36
CA GLU A 146 22.80 15.73 12.22
C GLU A 146 23.93 16.04 11.22
N GLY A 147 23.71 17.06 10.38
CA GLY A 147 24.65 17.44 9.32
C GLY A 147 24.59 16.58 8.06
N LEU A 148 23.76 15.52 8.02
CA LEU A 148 23.50 14.80 6.78
C LEU A 148 22.63 15.63 5.82
N PRO A 149 22.89 15.59 4.50
CA PRO A 149 21.99 16.17 3.52
C PRO A 149 20.60 15.54 3.61
N ALA A 150 19.54 16.36 3.54
CA ALA A 150 18.15 15.89 3.58
C ALA A 150 17.85 14.80 2.53
N SER A 151 18.51 14.85 1.37
CA SER A 151 18.42 13.80 0.33
C SER A 151 18.95 12.45 0.80
N LEU A 152 20.04 12.44 1.56
CA LEU A 152 20.61 11.22 2.12
C LEU A 152 19.75 10.69 3.27
N ALA A 153 19.23 11.58 4.12
CA ALA A 153 18.27 11.20 5.17
C ALA A 153 17.02 10.54 4.57
N ALA A 154 16.42 11.16 3.53
CA ALA A 154 15.27 10.59 2.82
C ALA A 154 15.58 9.24 2.16
N TRP A 155 16.78 9.10 1.58
CA TRP A 155 17.23 7.83 1.03
C TRP A 155 17.43 6.75 2.10
N LEU A 156 17.98 7.09 3.27
CA LEU A 156 18.10 6.17 4.40
C LEU A 156 16.72 5.73 4.91
N MET A 157 15.73 6.62 4.93
CA MET A 157 14.34 6.25 5.23
C MET A 157 13.82 5.19 4.27
N LEU A 158 14.09 5.31 2.97
CA LEU A 158 13.74 4.27 1.98
C LEU A 158 14.39 2.93 2.32
N VAL A 159 15.69 2.92 2.61
CA VAL A 159 16.44 1.70 2.95
C VAL A 159 15.92 1.06 4.23
N VAL A 160 15.69 1.84 5.29
CA VAL A 160 15.15 1.34 6.56
C VAL A 160 13.75 0.77 6.36
N GLN A 161 12.87 1.46 5.62
CA GLN A 161 11.53 0.96 5.33
C GLN A 161 11.56 -0.34 4.52
N SER A 162 12.46 -0.47 3.54
CA SER A 162 12.70 -1.73 2.83
C SER A 162 13.20 -2.85 3.76
N GLY A 163 14.07 -2.55 4.71
CA GLY A 163 14.55 -3.52 5.70
C GLY A 163 13.46 -3.97 6.67
N ILE A 164 12.66 -3.04 7.18
CA ILE A 164 11.52 -3.35 8.06
C ILE A 164 10.48 -4.19 7.33
N ASN A 165 10.23 -3.93 6.03
CA ASN A 165 9.26 -4.70 5.25
C ASN A 165 9.60 -6.19 5.16
N PHE A 166 10.88 -6.56 5.26
CA PHE A 166 11.29 -7.97 5.35
C PHE A 166 10.69 -8.67 6.58
N LEU A 167 10.55 -7.94 7.70
CA LEU A 167 9.99 -8.44 8.95
C LEU A 167 8.47 -8.31 9.00
N VAL A 168 7.94 -7.20 8.47
CA VAL A 168 6.50 -6.87 8.53
C VAL A 168 5.99 -6.54 7.11
N PRO A 169 5.75 -7.55 6.25
CA PRO A 169 5.28 -7.39 4.88
C PRO A 169 3.79 -7.04 4.82
N SER A 170 3.43 -5.92 5.42
CA SER A 170 2.07 -5.41 5.52
C SER A 170 2.11 -3.89 5.49
N GLY A 171 1.81 -3.29 4.34
CA GLY A 171 1.92 -1.84 4.17
C GLY A 171 1.13 -1.05 5.24
N SER A 172 -0.10 -1.44 5.57
CA SER A 172 -0.86 -0.76 6.62
C SER A 172 -0.27 -0.96 8.02
N GLY A 173 0.17 -2.17 8.36
CA GLY A 173 0.77 -2.46 9.67
C GLY A 173 2.14 -1.79 9.85
N GLN A 174 2.98 -1.84 8.82
CA GLN A 174 4.28 -1.18 8.79
C GLN A 174 4.13 0.34 8.86
N ALA A 175 3.20 0.94 8.11
CA ALA A 175 2.95 2.38 8.20
C ALA A 175 2.55 2.79 9.63
N ALA A 176 1.63 2.05 10.25
CA ALA A 176 1.19 2.32 11.61
C ALA A 176 2.33 2.18 12.65
N LEU A 177 3.27 1.27 12.43
CA LEU A 177 4.43 1.08 13.29
C LEU A 177 5.52 2.15 13.08
N THR A 178 5.81 2.50 11.84
CA THR A 178 7.04 3.25 11.49
C THR A 178 6.81 4.74 11.29
N MET A 179 5.67 5.14 10.69
CA MET A 179 5.40 6.55 10.38
C MET A 179 5.31 7.48 11.61
N PRO A 180 4.84 7.03 12.79
CA PRO A 180 4.90 7.85 14.01
C PRO A 180 6.31 8.27 14.42
N VAL A 181 7.34 7.54 13.98
CA VAL A 181 8.75 7.87 14.23
C VAL A 181 9.34 8.57 13.00
N MET A 182 9.10 8.04 11.79
CA MET A 182 9.69 8.55 10.55
C MET A 182 9.21 9.95 10.20
N ALA A 183 7.94 10.28 10.46
CA ALA A 183 7.41 11.61 10.18
C ALA A 183 8.08 12.71 11.04
N PRO A 184 8.09 12.63 12.39
CA PRO A 184 8.78 13.65 13.19
C PRO A 184 10.30 13.60 13.03
N LEU A 185 10.91 12.44 12.78
CA LEU A 185 12.33 12.38 12.43
C LEU A 185 12.62 13.09 11.11
N GLY A 186 11.71 13.00 10.12
CA GLY A 186 11.80 13.75 8.87
C GLY A 186 11.75 15.26 9.13
N ASP A 187 10.81 15.70 9.96
CA ASP A 187 10.68 17.12 10.34
C ASP A 187 12.00 17.65 10.97
N LEU A 188 12.70 16.83 11.77
CA LEU A 188 14.02 17.18 12.35
C LEU A 188 15.16 17.22 11.33
N LEU A 189 15.11 16.36 10.30
CA LEU A 189 16.17 16.22 9.29
C LEU A 189 15.92 17.05 8.03
N GLY A 190 14.89 17.91 8.02
CA GLY A 190 14.52 18.73 6.86
C GLY A 190 13.93 17.92 5.71
N VAL A 191 13.32 16.76 5.99
CA VAL A 191 12.63 15.91 5.03
C VAL A 191 11.12 16.05 5.25
N SER A 192 10.38 16.46 4.22
CA SER A 192 8.93 16.59 4.33
C SER A 192 8.26 15.24 4.63
N ARG A 193 7.11 15.30 5.31
CA ARG A 193 6.31 14.10 5.61
C ARG A 193 5.88 13.37 4.33
N GLN A 194 5.64 14.09 3.23
CA GLN A 194 5.29 13.53 1.93
C GLN A 194 6.43 12.74 1.32
N VAL A 195 7.68 13.22 1.46
CA VAL A 195 8.87 12.46 1.06
C VAL A 195 9.06 11.24 1.95
N ALA A 196 8.83 11.35 3.27
CA ALA A 196 8.88 10.19 4.18
C ALA A 196 7.83 9.13 3.81
N VAL A 197 6.60 9.55 3.47
CA VAL A 197 5.54 8.66 2.96
C VAL A 197 5.92 8.06 1.60
N LEU A 198 6.54 8.82 0.70
CA LEU A 198 7.03 8.32 -0.59
C LEU A 198 8.11 7.25 -0.39
N ALA A 199 9.08 7.50 0.48
CA ALA A 199 10.13 6.54 0.84
C ALA A 199 9.54 5.26 1.43
N PHE A 200 8.55 5.37 2.31
CA PHE A 200 7.78 4.23 2.81
C PHE A 200 7.09 3.45 1.68
N GLN A 201 6.28 4.12 0.84
CA GLN A 201 5.50 3.47 -0.22
C GLN A 201 6.38 2.73 -1.23
N LEU A 202 7.52 3.32 -1.61
CA LEU A 202 8.47 2.68 -2.53
C LEU A 202 9.24 1.55 -1.84
N GLY A 203 9.58 1.72 -0.56
CA GLY A 203 10.29 0.73 0.23
C GLY A 203 9.47 -0.54 0.46
N ASP A 204 8.24 -0.40 0.97
CA ASP A 204 7.27 -1.48 1.17
C ASP A 204 6.84 -2.10 -0.17
N GLY A 205 6.34 -1.27 -1.09
CA GLY A 205 5.74 -1.72 -2.35
C GLY A 205 6.70 -2.55 -3.21
N LEU A 206 7.96 -2.15 -3.35
CA LEU A 206 8.92 -2.87 -4.19
C LEU A 206 9.44 -4.15 -3.52
N THR A 207 9.74 -4.11 -2.22
CA THR A 207 10.32 -5.27 -1.53
C THR A 207 9.32 -6.41 -1.33
N ASN A 208 8.02 -6.13 -1.34
CA ASN A 208 6.96 -7.15 -1.34
C ASN A 208 7.04 -8.15 -2.51
N LEU A 209 7.81 -7.85 -3.56
CA LEU A 209 8.07 -8.77 -4.68
C LEU A 209 9.15 -9.81 -4.40
N LEU A 210 9.89 -9.68 -3.29
CA LEU A 210 10.99 -10.57 -2.91
C LEU A 210 10.77 -11.23 -1.54
N VAL A 211 10.19 -10.51 -0.60
CA VAL A 211 10.10 -10.93 0.81
C VAL A 211 9.28 -12.23 0.96
N PRO A 212 9.85 -13.32 1.51
CA PRO A 212 9.17 -14.63 1.60
C PRO A 212 8.03 -14.66 2.61
N THR A 213 7.97 -13.68 3.53
CA THR A 213 6.88 -13.52 4.50
C THR A 213 5.65 -12.82 3.89
N SER A 214 5.74 -12.32 2.65
CA SER A 214 4.61 -11.71 1.92
C SER A 214 3.59 -12.78 1.52
N ALA A 215 2.40 -12.72 2.13
CA ALA A 215 1.31 -13.66 1.85
C ALA A 215 0.87 -13.63 0.37
N MET A 216 0.83 -12.44 -0.24
CA MET A 216 0.48 -12.31 -1.66
C MET A 216 1.53 -12.99 -2.54
N LEU A 217 2.82 -12.73 -2.29
CA LEU A 217 3.90 -13.34 -3.09
C LEU A 217 3.87 -14.86 -2.99
N MET A 218 3.80 -15.39 -1.77
CA MET A 218 3.77 -16.83 -1.55
C MET A 218 2.50 -17.48 -2.13
N GLY A 219 1.36 -16.81 -2.07
CA GLY A 219 0.12 -17.26 -2.71
C GLY A 219 0.24 -17.37 -4.24
N VAL A 220 0.82 -16.35 -4.89
CA VAL A 220 1.03 -16.35 -6.35
C VAL A 220 2.05 -17.42 -6.76
N LEU A 221 3.16 -17.54 -6.04
CA LEU A 221 4.17 -18.57 -6.32
C LEU A 221 3.64 -19.98 -6.13
N GLY A 222 2.83 -20.21 -5.08
CA GLY A 222 2.15 -21.47 -4.84
C GLY A 222 1.20 -21.84 -5.97
N ALA A 223 0.38 -20.89 -6.45
CA ALA A 223 -0.51 -21.10 -7.60
C ALA A 223 0.27 -21.38 -8.89
N ALA A 224 1.40 -20.72 -9.10
CA ALA A 224 2.28 -20.93 -10.25
C ALA A 224 3.19 -22.17 -10.13
N ARG A 225 3.21 -22.84 -8.97
CA ARG A 225 4.13 -23.95 -8.63
C ARG A 225 5.60 -23.59 -8.84
N ILE A 226 6.01 -22.39 -8.43
CA ILE A 226 7.38 -21.89 -8.52
C ILE A 226 8.00 -21.79 -7.13
N ASP A 227 9.19 -22.37 -6.95
CA ASP A 227 9.94 -22.23 -5.71
C ASP A 227 10.41 -20.78 -5.48
N TRP A 228 10.33 -20.32 -4.24
CA TRP A 228 10.72 -18.95 -3.88
C TRP A 228 12.17 -18.62 -4.27
N LEU A 229 13.13 -19.53 -4.06
CA LEU A 229 14.53 -19.32 -4.44
C LEU A 229 14.72 -19.15 -5.96
N THR A 230 13.88 -19.82 -6.76
CA THR A 230 13.89 -19.70 -8.22
C THR A 230 13.33 -18.34 -8.63
N TRP A 231 12.22 -17.92 -8.02
CA TRP A 231 11.67 -16.59 -8.21
C TRP A 231 12.62 -15.47 -7.78
N ALA A 232 13.20 -15.57 -6.59
CA ALA A 232 14.12 -14.58 -6.03
C ALA A 232 15.31 -14.33 -6.97
N ARG A 233 15.94 -15.40 -7.47
CA ARG A 233 17.04 -15.31 -8.46
C ARG A 233 16.60 -14.65 -9.77
N PHE A 234 15.36 -14.86 -10.19
CA PHE A 234 14.81 -14.24 -11.39
C PHE A 234 14.54 -12.74 -11.18
N ILE A 235 13.87 -12.35 -10.10
CA ILE A 235 13.38 -10.98 -9.90
C ILE A 235 14.45 -10.02 -9.36
N ILE A 236 15.46 -10.51 -8.62
CA ILE A 236 16.40 -9.67 -7.86
C ILE A 236 17.09 -8.60 -8.71
N ARG A 237 17.48 -8.94 -9.95
CA ARG A 237 18.15 -7.99 -10.85
C ARG A 237 17.23 -6.87 -11.31
N TRP A 238 15.95 -7.18 -11.55
CA TRP A 238 14.95 -6.18 -11.91
C TRP A 238 14.55 -5.35 -10.69
N LEU A 239 14.42 -5.97 -9.52
CA LEU A 239 14.14 -5.28 -8.27
C LEU A 239 15.26 -4.30 -7.90
N ALA A 240 16.53 -4.70 -8.06
CA ALA A 240 17.66 -3.80 -7.86
C ALA A 240 17.56 -2.56 -8.77
N TRP A 241 17.23 -2.74 -10.05
CA TRP A 241 16.97 -1.62 -10.96
C TRP A 241 15.81 -0.73 -10.50
N MET A 242 14.69 -1.31 -10.06
CA MET A 242 13.58 -0.52 -9.51
C MET A 242 13.96 0.20 -8.22
N MET A 243 14.82 -0.38 -7.39
CA MET A 243 15.30 0.26 -6.16
C MET A 243 16.24 1.44 -6.45
N THR A 244 17.08 1.35 -7.49
CA THR A 244 17.87 2.51 -7.96
C THR A 244 16.96 3.62 -8.48
N LEU A 245 15.91 3.28 -9.22
CA LEU A 245 14.92 4.26 -9.68
C LEU A 245 14.16 4.88 -8.50
N ALA A 246 13.76 4.09 -7.50
CA ALA A 246 13.14 4.58 -6.28
C ALA A 246 14.04 5.55 -5.51
N SER A 247 15.33 5.22 -5.41
CA SER A 247 16.35 6.09 -4.81
C SER A 247 16.41 7.45 -5.52
N ALA A 248 16.44 7.45 -6.85
CA ALA A 248 16.44 8.68 -7.65
C ALA A 248 15.15 9.50 -7.47
N PHE A 249 13.99 8.84 -7.37
CA PHE A 249 12.71 9.51 -7.12
C PHE A 249 12.65 10.16 -5.73
N VAL A 250 13.11 9.46 -4.69
CA VAL A 250 13.12 10.00 -3.32
C VAL A 250 14.07 11.19 -3.21
N VAL A 251 15.28 11.08 -3.75
CA VAL A 251 16.25 12.18 -3.77
C VAL A 251 15.73 13.37 -4.61
N GLY A 252 15.17 13.10 -5.79
CA GLY A 252 14.59 14.12 -6.64
C GLY A 252 13.40 14.83 -6.00
N ALA A 253 12.57 14.11 -5.24
CA ALA A 253 11.44 14.69 -4.49
C ALA A 253 11.91 15.69 -3.43
N VAL A 254 13.05 15.44 -2.77
CA VAL A 254 13.67 16.41 -1.86
C VAL A 254 14.12 17.66 -2.61
N TRP A 255 14.78 17.50 -3.75
CA TRP A 255 15.30 18.64 -4.52
C TRP A 255 14.23 19.53 -5.13
N VAL A 256 13.10 18.94 -5.54
CA VAL A 256 11.94 19.68 -6.08
C VAL A 256 11.10 20.28 -4.94
N GLY A 257 11.40 19.96 -3.68
CA GLY A 257 10.66 20.48 -2.53
C GLY A 257 9.25 19.90 -2.42
N PHE A 258 9.08 18.61 -2.70
CA PHE A 258 7.80 17.92 -2.58
C PHE A 258 7.31 17.96 -1.13
N ALA A 259 6.21 18.67 -0.87
CA ALA A 259 5.66 18.92 0.47
C ALA A 259 4.14 19.15 0.40
#